data_AF-A0A954IFX6-F1
#
_entry.id   AF-A0A954IFX6-F1
#
_cell.length_a   1.000
_cell.length_b   1.000
_cell.length_c   1.000
_cell.angle_alpha   90.00
_cell.angle_beta   90.00
_cell.angle_gamma   90.00
#
_symmetry.space_group_name_H-M   'P 1'
#
loop_
_entity.id
_entity.type
_entity.pdbx_description
1 polymer ?
#
loop_
_entity_poly.entity_id
_entity_poly.type
_entity_poly.pdbx_seq_one_letter_code
_entity_poly.pdbx_strand_id
1 'polypeptide(L)' 'MHPVSPAYRAIDEHARYRLRQWLRAKHQLQGRVEARFPDAYLHGELGLTQLAPQTRRLPWATT' A
#
# COMPACT_ATOMS: atom_id res chain seq x y z
N MET A 1 19.00 -8.69 -4.25
CA MET A 1 18.01 -8.12 -3.30
C MET A 1 18.62 -6.86 -2.75
N HIS A 2 17.97 -5.71 -2.94
CA HIS A 2 18.50 -4.42 -2.50
C HIS A 2 18.13 -4.22 -1.02
N PRO A 3 19.01 -3.67 -0.16
CA PRO A 3 18.76 -3.51 1.27
C PRO A 3 17.58 -2.60 1.61
N VAL A 4 17.13 -1.77 0.66
CA VAL A 4 15.99 -0.86 0.80
C VAL A 4 14.63 -1.50 0.48
N SER A 5 14.60 -2.64 -0.23
CA SER A 5 13.35 -3.32 -0.61
C SER A 5 12.47 -3.75 0.60
N PRO A 6 13.03 -4.23 1.73
CA PRO A 6 12.24 -4.59 2.91
C PRO A 6 11.59 -3.38 3.59
N ALA A 7 12.31 -2.25 3.68
CA ALA A 7 11.82 -1.04 4.32
C ALA A 7 10.64 -0.43 3.53
N TYR A 8 10.76 -0.36 2.21
CA TYR A 8 9.66 0.11 1.36
C TYR A 8 8.46 -0.82 1.40
N ARG A 9 8.67 -2.14 1.47
CA ARG A 9 7.57 -3.08 1.63
C ARG A 9 6.82 -2.85 2.96
N ALA A 10 7.54 -2.63 4.06
CA ALA A 10 6.93 -2.33 5.35
C ALA A 10 6.10 -1.03 5.33
N ILE A 11 6.58 0.00 4.61
CA ILE A 11 5.85 1.26 4.43
C ILE A 11 4.59 1.03 3.58
N ASP A 12 4.69 0.32 2.47
CA ASP A 12 3.56 0.01 1.59
C ASP A 12 2.48 -0.79 2.34
N GLU A 13 2.88 -1.78 3.14
CA GLU A 13 1.98 -2.57 4.00
C GLU A 13 1.30 -1.70 5.06
N HIS A 14 2.06 -0.83 5.73
CA HIS A 14 1.53 0.09 6.74
C HIS A 14 0.51 1.07 6.13
N ALA A 15 0.83 1.63 4.96
CA ALA A 15 -0.05 2.55 4.25
C ALA A 15 -1.36 1.88 3.82
N ARG A 16 -1.29 0.65 3.26
CA ARG A 16 -2.49 -0.15 2.92
C ARG A 16 -3.36 -0.42 4.15
N TYR A 17 -2.73 -0.81 5.26
CA TYR A 17 -3.45 -1.08 6.51
C TYR A 17 -4.17 0.17 7.04
N ARG A 18 -3.47 1.30 7.13
CA ARG A 18 -4.04 2.57 7.59
C ARG A 18 -5.17 3.05 6.68
N LEU A 19 -5.01 2.93 5.36
CA LEU A 19 -6.01 3.33 4.39
C LEU A 19 -7.28 2.49 4.53
N ARG A 20 -7.16 1.17 4.71
CA ARG A 20 -8.30 0.28 4.98
C ARG A 20 -9.02 0.63 6.28
N GLN A 21 -8.30 0.94 7.35
CA GLN A 21 -8.90 1.38 8.61
C GLN A 21 -9.69 2.69 8.44
N TRP A 22 -9.12 3.66 7.71
CA TRP A 22 -9.80 4.91 7.42
C TRP A 22 -11.05 4.70 6.56
N LEU A 23 -10.99 3.88 5.52
CA LEU A 23 -12.15 3.55 4.68
C LEU A 23 -13.25 2.86 5.49
N ARG A 24 -12.87 1.96 6.40
CA ARG A 24 -13.82 1.31 7.31
C ARG A 24 -14.57 2.34 8.16
N ALA A 25 -13.84 3.25 8.79
CA ALA A 25 -14.42 4.30 9.62
C ALA A 25 -15.30 5.26 8.79
N LYS A 26 -14.81 5.68 7.61
CA LYS A 26 -15.52 6.58 6.70
C LYS A 26 -16.85 6.02 6.22
N HIS A 27 -16.85 4.75 5.81
CA HIS A 27 -18.05 4.10 5.27
C HIS A 27 -18.87 3.36 6.33
N GLN A 28 -18.50 3.45 7.62
CA GLN A 28 -19.13 2.75 8.75
C GLN A 28 -19.38 1.26 8.46
N LEU A 29 -18.47 0.62 7.73
CA LEU A 29 -18.67 -0.74 7.25
C LEU A 29 -18.57 -1.73 8.41
N GLN A 30 -19.68 -2.42 8.66
CA GLN A 30 -19.73 -3.60 9.53
C GLN A 30 -19.32 -4.84 8.69
N GLY A 31 -18.14 -5.41 8.93
CA GLY A 31 -17.67 -6.63 8.25
C GLY A 31 -16.21 -6.61 7.78
N ARG A 32 -15.81 -7.61 6.97
CA ARG A 32 -14.44 -7.74 6.41
C ARG A 32 -14.18 -6.66 5.34
N VAL A 33 -13.38 -5.67 5.72
CA VAL A 33 -12.95 -4.54 4.89
C VAL A 33 -12.09 -4.96 3.71
N GLU A 34 -11.24 -5.99 3.88
CA GLU A 34 -10.28 -6.43 2.86
C GLU A 34 -10.95 -7.00 1.60
N ALA A 35 -12.08 -7.69 1.76
CA ALA A 35 -12.84 -8.23 0.63
C ALA A 35 -13.54 -7.13 -0.19
N ARG A 36 -13.80 -5.97 0.44
CA ARG A 36 -14.51 -4.84 -0.15
C ARG A 36 -13.57 -3.80 -0.75
N PHE A 37 -12.33 -3.76 -0.29
CA PHE A 37 -11.25 -2.90 -0.80
C PHE A 37 -10.01 -3.73 -1.17
N PRO A 38 -10.05 -4.42 -2.32
CA PRO A 38 -8.89 -5.14 -2.84
C PRO A 38 -7.73 -4.18 -3.12
N ASP A 39 -6.49 -4.67 -3.07
CA ASP A 39 -5.29 -3.86 -3.30
C ASP A 39 -5.35 -3.09 -4.62
N ALA A 40 -5.91 -3.69 -5.68
CA ALA A 40 -6.10 -3.04 -6.97
C ALA A 40 -6.99 -1.78 -6.89
N TYR A 41 -8.00 -1.77 -6.01
CA TYR A 41 -8.85 -0.59 -5.77
C TYR A 41 -8.07 0.51 -5.05
N LEU A 42 -7.25 0.14 -4.07
CA LEU A 42 -6.42 1.09 -3.32
C LEU A 42 -5.40 1.79 -4.25
N HIS A 43 -4.77 1.03 -5.14
CA HIS A 43 -3.75 1.55 -6.05
C HIS A 43 -4.34 2.26 -7.28
N GLY A 44 -5.44 1.73 -7.83
CA GLY A 44 -6.07 2.26 -9.04
C GLY A 44 -7.00 3.44 -8.77
N GLU A 45 -8.01 3.27 -7.92
CA GLU A 45 -9.02 4.31 -7.68
C GLU A 45 -8.60 5.33 -6.63
N LEU A 46 -7.97 4.88 -5.54
CA LEU A 46 -7.53 5.79 -4.47
C LEU A 46 -6.13 6.36 -4.69
N GLY A 47 -5.43 5.91 -5.74
CA GLY A 47 -4.10 6.41 -6.09
C GLY A 47 -3.03 6.12 -5.04
N LEU A 48 -3.19 5.07 -4.23
CA LEU A 48 -2.16 4.68 -3.26
C LEU A 48 -0.87 4.32 -4.02
N THR A 49 0.22 5.05 -3.79
CA THR A 49 1.50 4.78 -4.43
C THR A 49 2.18 3.56 -3.81
N GLN A 50 2.72 2.66 -4.64
CA GLN A 50 3.57 1.56 -4.19
C GLN A 50 5.05 1.92 -4.40
N LEU A 51 5.83 1.93 -3.33
CA LEU A 51 7.25 2.25 -3.38
C LEU A 51 8.09 1.04 -3.83
N ALA A 52 7.72 -0.18 -3.41
CA ALA A 52 8.50 -1.39 -3.69
C ALA A 52 8.64 -1.74 -5.20
N PRO A 53 7.60 -1.62 -6.05
CA PRO A 53 7.73 -1.84 -7.49
C PRO A 53 8.44 -0.67 -8.20
N GLN A 54 8.30 0.55 -7.67
CA GLN A 54 8.96 1.75 -8.20
C GLN A 54 10.45 1.76 -7.92
N THR A 55 10.92 1.05 -6.89
CA THR A 55 12.34 0.92 -6.57
C THR A 55 13.15 0.37 -7.75
N ARG A 56 12.57 -0.53 -8.56
CA ARG A 56 13.23 -1.08 -9.76
C ARG A 56 13.50 -0.02 -10.85
N ARG A 57 12.78 1.11 -10.81
CA ARG A 57 12.93 2.23 -11.74
C ARG A 57 13.77 3.38 -11.17
N LEU A 58 14.12 3.33 -9.88
CA LEU A 58 14.83 4.40 -9.20
C LEU A 58 16.32 4.05 -9.07
N PRO A 59 17.21 4.67 -9.86
CA PRO A 59 18.63 4.30 -9.91
C PRO A 59 19.39 4.56 -8.59
N TRP A 60 18.87 5.44 -7.72
CA TRP A 60 19.49 5.77 -6.44
C TRP A 60 19.19 4.79 -5.31
N ALA A 61 18.21 3.88 -5.49
CA ALA A 61 17.84 2.87 -4.48
C ALA A 61 18.73 1.61 -4.55
N THR A 62 19.87 1.71 -5.23
CA THR A 62 20.91 0.68 -5.29
C THR A 62 22.07 1.17 -4.45
N THR A 63 22.03 0.87 -3.17
CA THR A 63 23.22 0.95 -2.31
C THR A 63 23.39 -0.40 -1.64
#